data_AF-A0A0V8RSS8-F1
#
_entry.id   AF-A0A0V8RSS8-F1
#
_cell.length_a   1.000
_cell.length_b   1.000
_cell.length_c   1.000
_cell.angle_alpha   90.00
_cell.angle_beta   90.00
_cell.angle_gamma   90.00
#
_symmetry.space_group_name_H-M   'P 1'
#
loop_
_entity.id
_entity.type
_entity.pdbx_description
1 polymer ?
#
loop_
_entity_poly.entity_id
_entity_poly.type
_entity_poly.pdbx_seq_one_letter_code
_entity_poly.pdbx_strand_id
1 'polypeptide(L)'
;MVTKTELYALDLSSFTDTIARCDLVLREDQAKLDDIAHAKELITQTMQGQSADALLANLQKIESQINTHIALVEELQTVVTTYRTNKTSLQGDVITLVEQIELHGFVVTDTWGVRPLRNRLLFASPKDIGRLFILATQYRNILAPRVSAFEQYDLQAAITAGPGATPYTTWGGYSTVEPDRTQKWDEDFVWGSKKGQANAGDYALWEAGQSGLGGAYSLGMTDAARCYAHFRDNTGTPMSVDYERAYKEDAGIRNHVNGELNGALAAANEAALAGQSGVTLHGPQTSLGATGNYPETANWRWTLGGHNTYTDTDVQVNGDTITATVTVHARDKWNFNRGDHDSITGLGDDVNGRFEELGWAKSFETSGSMTKTYTWKVGQQPPFQPVYDNNGRR
;
A
#
# COMPACT_ATOMS: atom_id res chain seq x y z
N MET A 1 -5.40 -4.94 11.47
CA MET A 1 -5.37 -6.01 12.48
C MET A 1 -6.56 -6.91 12.24
N VAL A 2 -6.33 -8.22 12.20
CA VAL A 2 -7.36 -9.26 12.16
C VAL A 2 -8.04 -9.33 13.51
N THR A 3 -9.34 -9.59 13.57
CA THR A 3 -10.08 -9.82 14.82
C THR A 3 -10.03 -11.29 15.24
N LYS A 4 -10.37 -11.60 16.50
CA LYS A 4 -10.53 -13.00 16.95
C LYS A 4 -11.58 -13.72 16.09
N THR A 5 -12.71 -13.08 15.81
CA THR A 5 -13.79 -13.66 15.01
C THR A 5 -13.34 -13.96 13.59
N GLU A 6 -12.67 -13.02 12.92
CA GLU A 6 -12.11 -13.23 11.57
C GLU A 6 -11.07 -14.36 11.55
N LEU A 7 -10.19 -14.42 12.56
CA LEU A 7 -9.18 -15.48 12.64
C LEU A 7 -9.81 -16.88 12.79
N TYR A 8 -10.90 -17.01 13.55
CA TYR A 8 -11.61 -18.29 13.71
C TYR A 8 -12.44 -18.65 12.47
N ALA A 9 -12.92 -17.66 11.72
CA ALA A 9 -13.70 -17.86 10.50
C ALA A 9 -12.83 -18.07 9.25
N LEU A 10 -11.51 -17.81 9.32
CA LEU A 10 -10.61 -17.94 8.18
C LEU A 10 -10.57 -19.39 7.69
N ASP A 11 -11.05 -19.59 6.47
CA ASP A 11 -11.01 -20.86 5.76
C ASP A 11 -9.93 -20.84 4.68
N LEU A 12 -8.97 -21.77 4.80
CA LEU A 12 -7.88 -21.99 3.85
C LEU A 12 -8.12 -23.20 2.95
N SER A 13 -9.34 -23.75 2.94
CA SER A 13 -9.72 -24.94 2.17
C SER A 13 -9.58 -24.75 0.65
N SER A 14 -9.84 -23.55 0.14
CA SER A 14 -9.72 -23.19 -1.29
C SER A 14 -8.31 -23.42 -1.87
N PHE A 15 -7.27 -23.33 -1.03
CA PHE A 15 -5.90 -23.68 -1.43
C PHE A 15 -5.72 -25.19 -1.61
N THR A 16 -6.47 -26.02 -0.89
CA THR A 16 -6.49 -27.48 -1.06
C THR A 16 -7.00 -27.85 -2.44
N ASP A 17 -8.08 -27.21 -2.88
CA ASP A 17 -8.66 -27.42 -4.21
C ASP A 17 -7.69 -26.99 -5.31
N THR A 18 -6.97 -25.89 -5.09
CA THR A 18 -5.91 -25.43 -6.01
C THR A 18 -4.78 -26.45 -6.12
N ILE A 19 -4.27 -26.97 -5.00
CA ILE A 19 -3.21 -27.99 -4.98
C ILE A 19 -3.67 -29.26 -5.73
N ALA A 20 -4.91 -29.72 -5.50
CA ALA A 20 -5.46 -30.89 -6.17
C ALA A 20 -5.63 -30.69 -7.69
N ARG A 21 -5.91 -29.46 -8.14
CA ARG A 21 -5.92 -29.11 -9.57
C ARG A 21 -4.53 -29.12 -10.17
N CYS A 22 -3.52 -28.62 -9.46
CA CYS A 22 -2.12 -28.74 -9.89
C CYS A 22 -1.72 -30.22 -10.08
N ASP A 23 -2.05 -31.10 -9.13
CA ASP A 23 -1.79 -32.54 -9.24
C ASP A 23 -2.47 -33.18 -10.46
N LEU A 24 -3.64 -32.70 -10.85
CA LEU A 24 -4.33 -33.17 -12.05
C LEU A 24 -3.59 -32.71 -13.31
N VAL A 25 -3.26 -31.42 -13.41
CA VAL A 25 -2.56 -30.84 -14.57
C VAL A 25 -1.20 -31.51 -14.78
N LEU A 26 -0.43 -31.73 -13.71
CA LEU A 26 0.87 -32.42 -13.80
C LEU A 26 0.75 -33.83 -14.36
N ARG A 27 -0.27 -34.59 -13.92
CA ARG A 27 -0.52 -35.94 -14.45
C ARG A 27 -0.94 -35.92 -15.91
N GLU A 28 -1.79 -34.98 -16.30
CA GLU A 28 -2.22 -34.81 -17.70
C GLU A 28 -1.05 -34.43 -18.62
N ASP A 29 -0.16 -33.55 -18.17
CA ASP A 29 1.01 -33.13 -18.95
C ASP A 29 2.05 -34.24 -19.06
N GLN A 30 2.25 -35.04 -18.01
CA GLN A 30 3.10 -36.23 -18.09
C GLN A 30 2.58 -37.24 -19.11
N ALA A 31 1.26 -37.49 -19.13
CA ALA A 31 0.66 -38.37 -20.13
C ALA A 31 0.87 -37.87 -21.57
N LYS A 32 0.81 -36.55 -21.80
CA LYS A 32 1.10 -35.96 -23.12
C LYS A 32 2.58 -36.14 -23.51
N LEU A 33 3.51 -36.06 -22.55
CA LEU A 33 4.92 -36.32 -22.82
C LEU A 33 5.16 -37.77 -23.24
N ASP A 34 4.49 -38.72 -22.58
CA ASP A 34 4.57 -40.14 -22.92
C ASP A 34 4.03 -40.40 -24.35
N ASP A 35 2.89 -39.78 -24.70
CA ASP A 35 2.32 -39.85 -26.06
C ASP A 35 3.27 -39.26 -27.12
N ILE A 36 3.92 -38.14 -26.82
CA ILE A 36 4.92 -37.52 -27.71
C ILE A 36 6.13 -38.44 -27.88
N ALA A 37 6.60 -39.06 -26.81
CA ALA A 37 7.73 -40.00 -26.87
C ALA A 37 7.40 -41.19 -27.78
N HIS A 38 6.22 -41.78 -27.63
CA HIS A 38 5.75 -42.86 -28.51
C HIS A 38 5.62 -42.41 -29.97
N ALA A 39 5.09 -41.21 -30.23
CA ALA A 39 4.97 -40.68 -31.59
C ALA A 39 6.34 -40.49 -32.25
N LYS A 40 7.34 -39.98 -31.50
CA LYS A 40 8.72 -39.84 -31.99
C LYS A 40 9.33 -41.19 -32.35
N GLU A 41 9.17 -42.19 -31.48
CA GLU A 41 9.66 -43.55 -31.72
C GLU A 41 9.07 -44.13 -33.01
N LEU A 42 7.75 -44.02 -33.20
CA LEU A 42 7.08 -44.49 -34.40
C LEU A 42 7.61 -43.78 -35.66
N ILE A 43 7.74 -42.46 -35.64
CA ILE A 43 8.27 -41.68 -36.77
C ILE A 43 9.69 -42.14 -37.12
N THR A 44 10.56 -42.32 -36.12
CA THR A 44 11.92 -42.82 -36.33
C THR A 44 11.94 -44.23 -36.96
N GLN A 45 10.96 -45.09 -36.62
CA GLN A 45 10.86 -46.44 -37.17
C GLN A 45 10.26 -46.49 -38.58
N THR A 46 9.31 -45.60 -38.91
CA THR A 46 8.48 -45.75 -40.13
C THR A 46 8.72 -44.68 -41.19
N MET A 47 9.43 -43.59 -40.89
CA MET A 47 9.60 -42.45 -41.80
C MET A 47 11.08 -42.08 -41.98
N GLN A 48 11.41 -41.51 -43.14
CA GLN A 48 12.76 -41.01 -43.45
C GLN A 48 12.67 -39.72 -44.28
N GLY A 49 13.76 -38.94 -44.27
CA GLY A 49 13.90 -37.71 -45.03
C GLY A 49 13.28 -36.49 -44.35
N GLN A 50 13.27 -35.36 -45.08
CA GLN A 50 12.98 -34.03 -44.53
C GLN A 50 11.63 -33.92 -43.79
N SER A 51 10.61 -34.68 -44.23
CA SER A 51 9.30 -34.68 -43.55
C SER A 51 9.35 -35.34 -42.17
N ALA A 52 10.15 -36.40 -42.00
CA ALA A 52 10.37 -37.05 -40.70
C ALA A 52 11.11 -36.09 -39.75
N ASP A 53 12.17 -35.45 -40.24
CA ASP A 53 12.96 -34.48 -39.46
C ASP A 53 12.10 -33.29 -39.00
N ALA A 54 11.24 -32.76 -39.88
CA ALA A 54 10.34 -31.65 -39.54
C ALA A 54 9.29 -32.04 -38.48
N LEU A 55 8.73 -33.26 -38.56
CA LEU A 55 7.79 -33.75 -37.55
C LEU A 55 8.47 -33.96 -36.19
N LEU A 56 9.66 -34.56 -36.17
CA LEU A 56 10.44 -34.74 -34.94
C LEU A 56 10.80 -33.40 -34.30
N ALA A 57 11.20 -32.40 -35.09
CA ALA A 57 11.50 -31.06 -34.59
C ALA A 57 10.27 -30.37 -33.98
N ASN A 58 9.09 -30.51 -34.59
CA ASN A 58 7.84 -29.98 -34.05
C ASN A 58 7.45 -30.66 -32.73
N LEU A 59 7.55 -31.99 -32.66
CA LEU A 59 7.30 -32.75 -31.43
C LEU A 59 8.28 -32.36 -30.31
N GLN A 60 9.56 -32.15 -30.63
CA GLN A 60 10.55 -31.65 -29.67
C GLN A 60 10.19 -30.27 -29.12
N LYS A 61 9.65 -29.38 -29.97
CA LYS A 61 9.22 -28.05 -29.55
C LYS A 61 8.03 -28.13 -28.58
N ILE A 62 7.05 -28.99 -28.87
CA ILE A 62 5.88 -29.20 -28.00
C ILE A 62 6.32 -29.79 -26.66
N GLU A 63 7.18 -30.82 -26.68
CA GLU A 63 7.76 -31.41 -25.46
C GLU A 63 8.46 -30.35 -24.59
N SER A 64 9.26 -29.46 -25.19
CA SER A 64 9.93 -28.38 -24.44
C SER A 64 8.92 -27.42 -23.79
N GLN A 65 7.83 -27.09 -24.49
CA GLN A 65 6.77 -26.25 -23.94
C GLN A 65 6.03 -26.94 -22.78
N ILE A 66 5.74 -28.23 -22.90
CA ILE A 66 5.09 -29.01 -21.83
C ILE A 66 6.01 -29.13 -20.61
N ASN A 67 7.30 -29.43 -20.79
CA ASN A 67 8.27 -29.46 -19.70
C ASN A 67 8.37 -28.11 -18.97
N THR A 68 8.31 -27.00 -19.72
CA THR A 68 8.28 -25.65 -19.13
C THR A 68 7.01 -25.44 -18.31
N HIS A 69 5.85 -25.88 -18.82
CA HIS A 69 4.57 -25.77 -18.12
C HIS A 69 4.54 -26.62 -16.85
N ILE A 70 5.05 -27.86 -16.88
CA ILE A 70 5.21 -28.72 -15.70
C ILE A 70 5.99 -28.01 -14.61
N ALA A 71 7.16 -27.45 -14.94
CA ALA A 71 7.99 -26.74 -13.95
C ALA A 71 7.25 -25.55 -13.30
N LEU A 72 6.47 -24.79 -14.08
CA LEU A 72 5.64 -23.69 -13.56
C LEU A 72 4.57 -24.19 -12.59
N VAL A 73 3.91 -25.31 -12.91
CA VAL A 73 2.84 -25.87 -12.08
C VAL A 73 3.41 -26.49 -10.80
N GLU A 74 4.56 -27.15 -10.85
CA GLU A 74 5.28 -27.68 -9.67
C GLU A 74 5.71 -26.56 -8.71
N GLU A 75 6.21 -25.45 -9.24
CA GLU A 75 6.57 -24.28 -8.44
C GLU A 75 5.33 -23.68 -7.74
N LEU A 76 4.25 -23.43 -8.50
CA LEU A 76 2.99 -22.94 -7.94
C LEU A 76 2.47 -23.86 -6.83
N GLN A 77 2.48 -25.18 -7.07
CA GLN A 77 2.04 -26.17 -6.10
C GLN A 77 2.87 -26.10 -4.81
N THR A 78 4.20 -26.00 -4.94
CA THR A 78 5.12 -25.91 -3.79
C THR A 78 4.85 -24.66 -2.97
N VAL A 79 4.69 -23.51 -3.62
CA VAL A 79 4.44 -22.22 -2.98
C VAL A 79 3.10 -22.21 -2.25
N VAL A 80 2.02 -22.63 -2.91
CA VAL A 80 0.68 -22.67 -2.32
C VAL A 80 0.62 -23.65 -1.14
N THR A 81 1.27 -24.81 -1.26
CA THR A 81 1.38 -25.80 -0.18
C THR A 81 2.09 -25.23 1.04
N THR A 82 3.21 -24.54 0.82
CA THR A 82 4.02 -23.94 1.89
C THR A 82 3.26 -22.83 2.60
N TYR A 83 2.66 -21.91 1.85
CA TYR A 83 1.86 -20.82 2.39
C TYR A 83 0.69 -21.36 3.22
N ARG A 84 -0.10 -22.28 2.66
CA ARG A 84 -1.26 -22.88 3.35
C ARG A 84 -0.82 -23.55 4.65
N THR A 85 0.22 -24.37 4.61
CA THR A 85 0.71 -25.13 5.77
C THR A 85 1.10 -24.19 6.91
N ASN A 86 1.92 -23.17 6.61
CA ASN A 86 2.41 -22.24 7.62
C ASN A 86 1.30 -21.33 8.15
N LYS A 87 0.43 -20.79 7.28
CA LYS A 87 -0.70 -19.95 7.71
C LYS A 87 -1.67 -20.72 8.60
N THR A 88 -1.97 -21.98 8.25
CA THR A 88 -2.79 -22.89 9.07
C THR A 88 -2.15 -23.17 10.43
N SER A 89 -0.82 -23.40 10.46
CA SER A 89 -0.09 -23.60 11.71
C SER A 89 -0.15 -22.36 12.62
N LEU A 90 0.11 -21.18 12.06
CA LEU A 90 0.05 -19.91 12.81
C LEU A 90 -1.36 -19.62 13.33
N GLN A 91 -2.38 -19.90 12.54
CA GLN A 91 -3.79 -19.82 12.96
C GLN A 91 -4.04 -20.75 14.16
N GLY A 92 -3.63 -22.02 14.05
CA GLY A 92 -3.75 -23.02 15.10
C GLY A 92 -3.02 -22.65 16.40
N ASP A 93 -1.82 -22.07 16.29
CA ASP A 93 -1.03 -21.61 17.45
C ASP A 93 -1.73 -20.48 18.22
N VAL A 94 -2.35 -19.53 17.50
CA VAL A 94 -3.13 -18.45 18.12
C VAL A 94 -4.38 -19.02 18.79
N ILE A 95 -5.14 -19.87 18.09
CA ILE A 95 -6.37 -20.49 18.62
C ILE A 95 -6.06 -21.28 19.89
N THR A 96 -5.04 -22.15 19.85
CA THR A 96 -4.63 -22.99 20.99
C THR A 96 -4.26 -22.13 22.21
N LEU A 97 -3.54 -21.01 22.01
CA LEU A 97 -3.19 -20.13 23.11
C LEU A 97 -4.43 -19.41 23.68
N VAL A 98 -5.34 -18.96 22.82
CA VAL A 98 -6.60 -18.33 23.26
C VAL A 98 -7.41 -19.29 24.11
N GLU A 99 -7.54 -20.55 23.68
CA GLU A 99 -8.23 -21.60 24.45
C GLU A 99 -7.57 -21.83 25.80
N GLN A 100 -6.24 -21.89 25.86
CA GLN A 100 -5.51 -22.01 27.14
C GLN A 100 -5.75 -20.82 28.08
N ILE A 101 -5.73 -19.59 27.55
CA ILE A 101 -6.00 -18.37 28.33
C ILE A 101 -7.43 -18.40 28.88
N GLU A 102 -8.40 -18.82 28.06
CA GLU A 102 -9.81 -18.90 28.45
C GLU A 102 -10.06 -20.00 29.48
N LEU A 103 -9.39 -21.16 29.33
CA LEU A 103 -9.38 -22.24 30.33
C LEU A 103 -8.81 -21.79 31.69
N HIS A 104 -7.81 -20.89 31.70
CA HIS A 104 -7.26 -20.31 32.93
C HIS A 104 -8.17 -19.27 33.59
N GLY A 105 -9.35 -19.02 33.03
CA GLY A 105 -10.38 -18.17 33.60
C GLY A 105 -10.27 -16.70 33.20
N PHE A 106 -9.76 -16.44 31.99
CA PHE A 106 -9.70 -15.12 31.38
C PHE A 106 -10.63 -15.06 30.15
N VAL A 107 -10.81 -13.87 29.59
CA VAL A 107 -11.52 -13.64 28.34
C VAL A 107 -10.57 -12.95 27.40
N VAL A 108 -10.45 -13.47 26.18
CA VAL A 108 -9.79 -12.78 25.07
C VAL A 108 -10.86 -12.03 24.28
N THR A 109 -10.71 -10.71 24.16
CA THR A 109 -11.62 -9.87 23.38
C THR A 109 -11.36 -10.01 21.90
N ASP A 110 -12.31 -9.57 21.09
CA ASP A 110 -12.20 -9.62 19.62
C ASP A 110 -11.02 -8.79 19.08
N THR A 111 -10.59 -7.77 19.85
CA THR A 111 -9.42 -6.91 19.60
C THR A 111 -8.15 -7.36 20.35
N TRP A 112 -8.06 -8.64 20.73
CA TRP A 112 -6.90 -9.26 21.39
C TRP A 112 -6.55 -8.71 22.78
N GLY A 113 -7.48 -8.03 23.44
CA GLY A 113 -7.36 -7.68 24.85
C GLY A 113 -7.56 -8.92 25.72
N VAL A 114 -6.80 -9.04 26.81
CA VAL A 114 -6.99 -10.12 27.79
C VAL A 114 -7.48 -9.50 29.10
N ARG A 115 -8.54 -10.07 29.67
CA ARG A 115 -9.10 -9.62 30.96
C ARG A 115 -9.60 -10.78 31.80
N PRO A 116 -9.61 -10.66 33.14
CA PRO A 116 -10.16 -11.71 34.00
C PRO A 116 -11.66 -11.93 33.72
N LEU A 117 -12.13 -13.17 33.81
CA LEU A 117 -13.57 -13.47 33.75
C LEU A 117 -14.31 -12.71 34.85
N ARG A 118 -15.48 -12.16 34.50
CA ARG A 118 -16.30 -11.35 35.42
C ARG A 118 -16.65 -12.11 36.70
N ASN A 119 -16.99 -13.39 36.60
CA ASN A 119 -17.31 -14.22 37.77
C ASN A 119 -16.10 -14.41 38.69
N ARG A 120 -14.89 -14.44 38.13
CA ARG A 120 -13.65 -14.54 38.92
C ARG A 120 -13.35 -13.24 39.69
N LEU A 121 -13.76 -12.09 39.14
CA LEU A 121 -13.64 -10.79 39.81
C LEU A 121 -14.67 -10.61 40.94
N LEU A 122 -15.88 -11.13 40.77
CA LEU A 122 -16.98 -10.98 41.75
C LEU A 122 -16.69 -11.64 43.11
N PHE A 123 -15.83 -12.65 43.15
CA PHE A 123 -15.50 -13.40 44.36
C PHE A 123 -14.04 -13.23 44.81
N ALA A 124 -13.28 -12.33 44.18
CA ALA A 124 -11.86 -12.10 44.50
C ALA A 124 -11.68 -11.04 45.59
N SER A 125 -10.69 -11.22 46.46
CA SER A 125 -10.26 -10.16 47.37
C SER A 125 -9.59 -9.01 46.57
N PRO A 126 -9.53 -7.77 47.09
CA PRO A 126 -8.88 -6.66 46.40
C PRO A 126 -7.42 -6.95 45.98
N LYS A 127 -6.68 -7.71 46.80
CA LYS A 127 -5.30 -8.14 46.50
C LYS A 127 -5.24 -9.15 45.35
N ASP A 128 -6.24 -10.02 45.25
CA ASP A 128 -6.34 -11.02 44.18
C ASP A 128 -6.80 -10.39 42.86
N ILE A 129 -7.65 -9.37 42.90
CA ILE A 129 -8.02 -8.57 41.71
C ILE A 129 -6.77 -8.02 41.03
N GLY A 130 -5.88 -7.36 41.78
CA GLY A 130 -4.63 -6.82 41.24
C GLY A 130 -3.74 -7.90 40.60
N ARG A 131 -3.61 -9.07 41.24
CA ARG A 131 -2.86 -10.22 40.69
C ARG A 131 -3.45 -10.74 39.39
N LEU A 132 -4.78 -10.79 39.26
CA LEU A 132 -5.45 -11.24 38.05
C LEU A 132 -5.19 -10.29 36.87
N PHE A 133 -5.17 -8.98 37.10
CA PHE A 133 -4.82 -8.03 36.04
C PHE A 133 -3.35 -8.14 35.61
N ILE A 134 -2.43 -8.39 36.55
CA ILE A 134 -1.01 -8.66 36.20
C ILE A 134 -0.90 -9.92 35.33
N LEU A 135 -1.60 -11.01 35.67
CA LEU A 135 -1.62 -12.23 34.88
C LEU A 135 -2.26 -12.01 33.50
N ALA A 136 -3.34 -11.22 33.40
CA ALA A 136 -3.94 -10.86 32.12
C ALA A 136 -2.95 -10.12 31.21
N THR A 137 -2.16 -9.18 31.76
CA THR A 137 -1.09 -8.50 31.03
C THR A 137 -0.02 -9.47 30.56
N GLN A 138 0.38 -10.44 31.39
CA GLN A 138 1.35 -11.47 30.98
C GLN A 138 0.82 -12.32 29.82
N TYR A 139 -0.43 -12.78 29.88
CA TYR A 139 -1.05 -13.51 28.77
C TYR A 139 -1.13 -12.67 27.50
N ARG A 140 -1.48 -11.38 27.62
CA ARG A 140 -1.46 -10.46 26.47
C ARG A 140 -0.07 -10.35 25.84
N ASN A 141 0.99 -10.25 26.64
CA ASN A 141 2.36 -10.17 26.15
C ASN A 141 2.83 -11.45 25.44
N ILE A 142 2.22 -12.60 25.74
CA ILE A 142 2.51 -13.89 25.09
C ILE A 142 1.64 -14.09 23.83
N LEU A 143 0.43 -13.52 23.82
CA LEU A 143 -0.53 -13.61 22.72
C LEU A 143 -0.21 -12.63 21.58
N ALA A 144 0.11 -11.38 21.91
CA ALA A 144 0.42 -10.33 20.93
C ALA A 144 1.45 -10.73 19.86
N PRO A 145 2.61 -11.34 20.19
CA PRO A 145 3.58 -11.73 19.17
C PRO A 145 3.07 -12.85 18.26
N ARG A 146 2.20 -13.76 18.72
CA ARG A 146 1.64 -14.83 17.88
C ARG A 146 0.59 -14.28 16.90
N VAL A 147 -0.26 -13.37 17.37
CA VAL A 147 -1.20 -12.64 16.51
C VAL A 147 -0.43 -11.86 15.47
N SER A 148 0.61 -11.12 15.88
CA SER A 148 1.47 -10.37 14.97
C SER A 148 2.16 -11.28 13.94
N ALA A 149 2.64 -12.46 14.33
CA ALA A 149 3.26 -13.41 13.41
C ALA A 149 2.25 -13.93 12.37
N PHE A 150 1.02 -14.25 12.79
CA PHE A 150 -0.05 -14.64 11.88
C PHE A 150 -0.42 -13.51 10.90
N GLU A 151 -0.58 -12.28 11.40
CA GLU A 151 -0.93 -11.10 10.59
C GLU A 151 0.16 -10.76 9.57
N GLN A 152 1.42 -10.81 9.98
CA GLN A 152 2.55 -10.45 9.12
C GLN A 152 2.94 -11.56 8.15
N TYR A 153 2.44 -12.79 8.32
CA TYR A 153 2.85 -13.91 7.48
C TYR A 153 2.59 -13.65 5.99
N ASP A 154 1.53 -12.93 5.64
CA ASP A 154 1.21 -12.66 4.22
C ASP A 154 2.25 -11.71 3.58
N LEU A 155 2.92 -10.90 4.39
CA LEU A 155 3.96 -9.98 3.97
C LEU A 155 5.36 -10.64 3.96
N GLN A 156 5.52 -11.74 4.71
CA GLN A 156 6.80 -12.42 4.93
C GLN A 156 6.89 -13.77 4.24
N ALA A 157 5.77 -14.32 3.79
CA ALA A 157 5.75 -15.60 3.12
C ALA A 157 6.68 -15.53 1.90
N ALA A 158 7.63 -16.48 1.85
CA ALA A 158 8.51 -16.67 0.70
C ALA A 158 7.69 -17.30 -0.45
N ILE A 159 6.71 -16.54 -0.94
CA ILE A 159 6.04 -16.78 -2.20
C ILE A 159 7.01 -16.24 -3.24
N THR A 160 7.89 -17.10 -3.76
CA THR A 160 8.60 -16.77 -4.99
C THR A 160 7.53 -16.55 -6.05
N ALA A 161 7.50 -15.33 -6.62
CA ALA A 161 6.80 -15.16 -7.88
C ALA A 161 7.36 -16.21 -8.84
N GLY A 162 6.48 -17.01 -9.47
CA GLY A 162 6.90 -17.88 -10.57
C GLY A 162 7.71 -17.08 -11.60
N PRO A 163 8.50 -17.71 -12.47
CA PRO A 163 9.64 -17.12 -13.17
C PRO A 163 9.36 -15.69 -13.66
N GLY A 164 9.85 -14.78 -12.83
CA GLY A 164 9.64 -13.33 -12.80
C GLY A 164 10.51 -12.84 -11.65
N ALA A 165 11.28 -11.77 -11.86
CA ALA A 165 12.43 -11.39 -11.04
C ALA A 165 12.20 -11.56 -9.52
N THR A 166 13.13 -12.22 -8.84
CA THR A 166 13.17 -12.32 -7.37
C THR A 166 12.93 -10.94 -6.76
N PRO A 167 11.97 -10.78 -5.83
CA PRO A 167 11.71 -9.50 -5.19
C PRO A 167 12.99 -8.89 -4.64
N TYR A 168 13.27 -7.66 -5.04
CA TYR A 168 14.43 -6.91 -4.59
C TYR A 168 13.95 -5.75 -3.73
N THR A 169 14.54 -5.57 -2.55
CA THR A 169 14.23 -4.45 -1.65
C THR A 169 15.52 -3.80 -1.19
N THR A 170 15.60 -2.48 -1.32
CA THR A 170 16.76 -1.70 -0.90
C THR A 170 16.76 -1.47 0.61
N TRP A 171 17.90 -1.02 1.16
CA TRP A 171 17.97 -0.62 2.56
C TRP A 171 16.97 0.48 2.94
N GLY A 172 16.64 1.38 2.00
CA GLY A 172 15.64 2.44 2.17
C GLY A 172 14.18 1.98 2.06
N GLY A 173 13.91 0.69 1.88
CA GLY A 173 12.56 0.13 1.79
C GLY A 173 11.89 0.27 0.42
N TYR A 174 12.65 0.60 -0.63
CA TYR A 174 12.13 0.61 -2.00
C TYR A 174 12.14 -0.81 -2.55
N SER A 175 11.02 -1.26 -3.14
CA SER A 175 10.86 -2.66 -3.53
C SER A 175 10.37 -2.82 -4.97
N THR A 176 10.74 -3.92 -5.62
CA THR A 176 10.14 -4.33 -6.91
C THR A 176 8.71 -4.88 -6.75
N VAL A 177 8.22 -4.96 -5.51
CA VAL A 177 6.83 -5.29 -5.19
C VAL A 177 6.16 -4.01 -4.68
N GLU A 178 5.00 -3.66 -5.23
CA GLU A 178 4.27 -2.48 -4.79
C GLU A 178 3.80 -2.66 -3.33
N PRO A 179 4.15 -1.73 -2.42
CA PRO A 179 3.68 -1.79 -1.04
C PRO A 179 2.21 -1.39 -0.94
N ASP A 180 1.52 -1.83 0.12
CA ASP A 180 0.18 -1.31 0.43
C ASP A 180 0.27 0.19 0.75
N ARG A 181 -0.37 1.00 -0.10
CA ARG A 181 -0.47 2.46 0.00
C ARG A 181 -1.92 2.91 0.27
N THR A 182 -2.75 2.01 0.81
CA THR A 182 -4.15 2.32 1.14
C THR A 182 -4.21 3.36 2.25
N GLN A 183 -4.81 4.51 1.95
CA GLN A 183 -4.99 5.61 2.90
C GLN A 183 -6.39 5.55 3.52
N LYS A 184 -6.44 5.79 4.83
CA LYS A 184 -7.69 6.04 5.54
C LYS A 184 -7.80 7.54 5.76
N TRP A 185 -8.94 8.09 5.35
CA TRP A 185 -9.24 9.50 5.50
C TRP A 185 -10.01 9.74 6.79
N ASP A 186 -9.73 10.86 7.43
CA ASP A 186 -10.58 11.47 8.46
C ASP A 186 -11.86 12.02 7.81
N GLU A 187 -13.03 11.71 8.36
CA GLU A 187 -14.33 12.20 7.85
C GLU A 187 -15.21 12.62 9.01
N ASP A 188 -14.89 13.77 9.61
CA ASP A 188 -15.55 14.30 10.81
C ASP A 188 -16.96 14.88 10.55
N PHE A 189 -17.25 15.20 9.29
CA PHE A 189 -18.50 15.81 8.85
C PHE A 189 -19.17 14.90 7.81
N VAL A 190 -20.20 14.16 8.25
CA VAL A 190 -20.90 13.23 7.37
C VAL A 190 -21.81 13.99 6.41
N TRP A 191 -21.56 13.84 5.11
CA TRP A 191 -22.32 14.53 4.05
C TRP A 191 -23.83 14.33 4.18
N GLY A 192 -24.57 15.44 4.19
CA GLY A 192 -26.03 15.45 4.23
C GLY A 192 -26.67 14.99 5.55
N SER A 193 -25.86 14.70 6.59
CA SER A 193 -26.35 14.26 7.91
C SER A 193 -27.32 15.25 8.59
N LYS A 194 -27.29 16.53 8.20
CA LYS A 194 -28.14 17.61 8.70
C LYS A 194 -28.92 18.30 7.59
N LYS A 195 -29.16 17.61 6.46
CA LYS A 195 -29.93 18.15 5.34
C LYS A 195 -31.29 18.69 5.79
N GLY A 196 -31.62 19.90 5.36
CA GLY A 196 -32.86 20.59 5.74
C GLY A 196 -32.82 21.34 7.07
N GLN A 197 -31.67 21.37 7.76
CA GLN A 197 -31.49 22.08 9.04
C GLN A 197 -30.75 23.42 8.89
N ALA A 198 -30.72 23.99 7.68
CA ALA A 198 -30.03 25.25 7.41
C ALA A 198 -30.72 26.44 8.09
N ASN A 199 -29.94 27.37 8.62
CA ASN A 199 -30.42 28.64 9.20
C ASN A 199 -29.87 29.84 8.40
N ALA A 200 -30.34 31.05 8.73
CA ALA A 200 -29.92 32.28 8.04
C ALA A 200 -28.40 32.54 8.11
N GLY A 201 -27.72 32.12 9.18
CA GLY A 201 -26.27 32.20 9.32
C GLY A 201 -25.54 31.27 8.35
N ASP A 202 -26.05 30.06 8.13
CA ASP A 202 -25.48 29.11 7.16
C ASP A 202 -25.49 29.72 5.74
N TYR A 203 -26.59 30.36 5.33
CA TYR A 203 -26.68 31.05 4.04
C TYR A 203 -25.75 32.27 3.94
N ALA A 204 -25.62 33.08 5.01
CA ALA A 204 -24.71 34.22 5.01
C ALA A 204 -23.25 33.80 4.87
N LEU A 205 -22.84 32.72 5.56
CA LEU A 205 -21.50 32.15 5.45
C LEU A 205 -21.27 31.51 4.08
N TRP A 206 -22.28 30.88 3.49
CA TRP A 206 -22.21 30.32 2.14
C TRP A 206 -21.93 31.39 1.07
N GLU A 207 -22.60 32.55 1.16
CA GLU A 207 -22.37 33.70 0.28
C GLU A 207 -21.02 34.38 0.56
N ALA A 208 -20.61 34.47 1.83
CA ALA A 208 -19.28 34.97 2.19
C ALA A 208 -18.17 34.10 1.58
N GLY A 209 -18.33 32.78 1.61
CA GLY A 209 -17.43 31.84 0.93
C GLY A 209 -17.34 32.08 -0.58
N GLN A 210 -18.48 32.35 -1.24
CA GLN A 210 -18.49 32.69 -2.67
C GLN A 210 -17.69 33.96 -2.98
N SER A 211 -17.83 34.98 -2.12
CA SER A 211 -17.07 36.23 -2.26
C SER A 211 -15.57 36.03 -1.99
N GLY A 212 -15.23 35.21 -1.00
CA GLY A 212 -13.85 34.83 -0.66
C GLY A 212 -13.14 34.13 -1.81
N LEU A 213 -13.85 33.32 -2.60
CA LEU A 213 -13.34 32.63 -3.79
C LEU A 213 -12.84 33.62 -4.85
N GLY A 214 -13.58 34.72 -5.09
CA GLY A 214 -13.12 35.82 -5.96
C GLY A 214 -11.88 36.53 -5.41
N GLY A 215 -11.80 36.72 -4.10
CA GLY A 215 -10.63 37.25 -3.40
C GLY A 215 -9.39 36.37 -3.59
N ALA A 216 -9.53 35.05 -3.41
CA ALA A 216 -8.44 34.09 -3.59
C ALA A 216 -7.88 34.12 -5.02
N TYR A 217 -8.75 34.15 -6.03
CA TYR A 217 -8.29 34.32 -7.43
C TYR A 217 -7.54 35.65 -7.64
N SER A 218 -8.02 36.76 -7.07
CA SER A 218 -7.36 38.07 -7.21
C SER A 218 -5.98 38.14 -6.54
N LEU A 219 -5.74 37.30 -5.53
CA LEU A 219 -4.47 37.15 -4.83
C LEU A 219 -3.54 36.11 -5.49
N GLY A 220 -3.94 35.54 -6.64
CA GLY A 220 -3.16 34.55 -7.37
C GLY A 220 -3.21 33.14 -6.76
N MET A 221 -4.12 32.88 -5.84
CA MET A 221 -4.29 31.57 -5.18
C MET A 221 -5.20 30.66 -6.00
N THR A 222 -4.81 30.43 -7.25
CA THR A 222 -5.67 29.81 -8.27
C THR A 222 -6.00 28.36 -7.96
N ASP A 223 -5.09 27.60 -7.36
CA ASP A 223 -5.29 26.18 -7.07
C ASP A 223 -6.19 26.01 -5.85
N ALA A 224 -5.98 26.80 -4.80
CA ALA A 224 -6.83 26.82 -3.62
C ALA A 224 -8.27 27.23 -3.98
N ALA A 225 -8.42 28.29 -4.78
CA ALA A 225 -9.73 28.75 -5.24
C ALA A 225 -10.46 27.70 -6.08
N ARG A 226 -9.71 26.94 -6.90
CA ARG A 226 -10.25 25.86 -7.73
C ARG A 226 -10.72 24.68 -6.88
N CYS A 227 -9.95 24.27 -5.86
CA CYS A 227 -10.37 23.23 -4.91
C CYS A 227 -11.61 23.66 -4.11
N TYR A 228 -11.65 24.91 -3.63
CA TYR A 228 -12.80 25.43 -2.90
C TYR A 228 -14.06 25.55 -3.79
N ALA A 229 -13.90 25.94 -5.05
CA ALA A 229 -14.99 25.92 -6.03
C ALA A 229 -15.55 24.50 -6.19
N HIS A 230 -14.67 23.52 -6.39
CA HIS A 230 -15.04 22.13 -6.61
C HIS A 230 -15.74 21.50 -5.39
N PHE A 231 -15.29 21.84 -4.18
CA PHE A 231 -15.99 21.47 -2.93
C PHE A 231 -17.45 21.94 -2.96
N ARG A 232 -17.66 23.21 -3.33
CA ARG A 232 -18.98 23.86 -3.39
C ARG A 232 -19.86 23.35 -4.52
N ASP A 233 -19.27 22.80 -5.59
CA ASP A 233 -20.02 22.11 -6.65
C ASP A 233 -20.65 20.79 -6.17
N ASN A 234 -20.28 20.31 -4.97
CA ASN A 234 -20.95 19.22 -4.26
C ASN A 234 -20.90 17.86 -4.98
N THR A 235 -19.97 17.69 -5.91
CA THR A 235 -19.85 16.45 -6.70
C THR A 235 -19.09 15.38 -5.93
N GLY A 236 -18.07 15.79 -5.16
CA GLY A 236 -17.15 14.90 -4.47
C GLY A 236 -16.27 14.08 -5.43
N THR A 237 -16.23 14.41 -6.73
CA THR A 237 -15.41 13.66 -7.69
C THR A 237 -13.93 13.96 -7.45
N PRO A 238 -13.01 12.98 -7.62
CA PRO A 238 -11.59 13.23 -7.48
C PRO A 238 -11.09 14.37 -8.38
N MET A 239 -10.09 15.09 -7.90
CA MET A 239 -9.55 16.26 -8.58
C MET A 239 -8.03 16.15 -8.75
N SER A 240 -7.53 16.49 -9.95
CA SER A 240 -6.09 16.52 -10.20
C SER A 240 -5.47 17.89 -9.90
N VAL A 241 -4.31 17.86 -9.25
CA VAL A 241 -3.47 19.04 -8.98
C VAL A 241 -2.20 19.01 -9.82
N ASP A 242 -1.75 20.18 -10.26
CA ASP A 242 -0.47 20.31 -10.98
C ASP A 242 0.68 20.29 -9.97
N TYR A 243 1.14 19.08 -9.64
CA TYR A 243 2.15 18.89 -8.61
C TYR A 243 3.54 19.38 -9.05
N GLU A 244 3.81 19.43 -10.36
CA GLU A 244 5.05 20.02 -10.88
C GLU A 244 5.07 21.54 -10.66
N ARG A 245 3.93 22.20 -10.82
CA ARG A 245 3.77 23.61 -10.46
C ARG A 245 3.91 23.82 -8.95
N ALA A 246 3.32 22.95 -8.13
CA ALA A 246 3.49 22.98 -6.67
C ALA A 246 4.96 22.94 -6.25
N TYR A 247 5.72 22.00 -6.84
CA TYR A 247 7.17 21.90 -6.66
C TYR A 247 7.94 23.18 -7.03
N LYS A 248 7.50 23.91 -8.06
CA LYS A 248 8.16 25.16 -8.49
C LYS A 248 7.83 26.34 -7.57
N GLU A 249 6.58 26.43 -7.13
CA GLU A 249 6.06 27.61 -6.42
C GLU A 249 6.24 27.55 -4.90
N ASP A 250 6.27 26.36 -4.30
CA ASP A 250 6.26 26.19 -2.84
C ASP A 250 7.56 25.56 -2.32
N ALA A 251 8.19 26.20 -1.32
CA ALA A 251 9.47 25.73 -0.78
C ALA A 251 9.35 24.48 0.09
N GLY A 252 8.28 24.35 0.89
CA GLY A 252 8.02 23.16 1.72
C GLY A 252 7.82 21.93 0.85
N ILE A 253 6.95 22.04 -0.17
CA ILE A 253 6.71 20.96 -1.14
C ILE A 253 8.00 20.63 -1.90
N ARG A 254 8.73 21.64 -2.38
CA ARG A 254 10.00 21.41 -3.10
C ARG A 254 11.03 20.68 -2.26
N ASN A 255 11.20 21.06 -0.99
CA ASN A 255 12.15 20.43 -0.08
C ASN A 255 11.78 18.98 0.21
N HIS A 256 10.48 18.71 0.45
CA HIS A 256 9.98 17.35 0.63
C HIS A 256 10.22 16.48 -0.60
N VAL A 257 9.82 16.97 -1.78
CA VAL A 257 10.04 16.27 -3.06
C VAL A 257 11.53 16.04 -3.33
N ASN A 258 12.40 16.99 -3.00
CA ASN A 258 13.84 16.78 -3.13
C ASN A 258 14.35 15.65 -2.22
N GLY A 259 13.80 15.51 -1.01
CA GLY A 259 14.05 14.37 -0.13
C GLY A 259 13.62 13.04 -0.75
N GLU A 260 12.40 12.98 -1.29
CA GLU A 260 11.87 11.81 -2.00
C GLU A 260 12.73 11.41 -3.20
N LEU A 261 13.14 12.39 -4.02
CA LEU A 261 14.02 12.19 -5.16
C LEU A 261 15.39 11.65 -4.72
N ASN A 262 15.96 12.18 -3.63
CA ASN A 262 17.24 11.70 -3.12
C ASN A 262 17.17 10.25 -2.63
N GLY A 263 16.09 9.88 -1.92
CA GLY A 263 15.85 8.50 -1.51
C GLY A 263 15.71 7.55 -2.71
N ALA A 264 14.92 7.95 -3.70
CA ALA A 264 14.71 7.19 -4.93
C ALA A 264 16.00 6.98 -5.73
N LEU A 265 16.83 8.02 -5.85
CA LEU A 265 18.11 7.94 -6.56
C LEU A 265 19.14 7.09 -5.82
N ALA A 266 19.16 7.14 -4.49
CA ALA A 266 19.99 6.24 -3.69
C ALA A 266 19.56 4.78 -3.86
N ALA A 267 18.25 4.51 -3.86
CA ALA A 267 17.68 3.19 -4.08
C ALA A 267 17.98 2.65 -5.49
N ALA A 268 17.84 3.49 -6.52
CA ALA A 268 18.19 3.13 -7.90
C ALA A 268 19.68 2.80 -8.04
N ASN A 269 20.56 3.55 -7.35
CA ASN A 269 21.99 3.27 -7.33
C ASN A 269 22.31 1.94 -6.63
N GLU A 270 21.67 1.65 -5.49
CA GLU A 270 21.81 0.36 -4.79
C GLU A 270 21.36 -0.81 -5.68
N ALA A 271 20.20 -0.67 -6.33
CA ALA A 271 19.66 -1.67 -7.25
C ALA A 271 20.60 -1.95 -8.43
N ALA A 272 21.13 -0.89 -9.06
CA ALA A 272 22.08 -1.04 -10.16
C ALA A 272 23.37 -1.75 -9.72
N LEU A 273 23.90 -1.45 -8.52
CA LEU A 273 25.07 -2.13 -7.96
C LEU A 273 24.78 -3.60 -7.60
N ALA A 274 23.54 -3.93 -7.26
CA ALA A 274 23.06 -5.29 -7.07
C ALA A 274 22.75 -6.03 -8.39
N GLY A 275 23.01 -5.40 -9.54
CA GLY A 275 22.79 -5.99 -10.86
C GLY A 275 21.34 -5.90 -11.36
N GLN A 276 20.48 -5.14 -10.69
CA GLN A 276 19.09 -4.92 -11.13
C GLN A 276 19.05 -3.92 -12.29
N SER A 277 18.25 -4.21 -13.31
CA SER A 277 18.03 -3.37 -14.49
C SER A 277 16.70 -3.74 -15.15
N GLY A 278 16.00 -2.76 -15.74
CA GLY A 278 14.67 -2.97 -16.32
C GLY A 278 13.60 -3.22 -15.25
N VAL A 279 13.80 -2.69 -14.04
CA VAL A 279 12.90 -2.86 -12.90
C VAL A 279 12.28 -1.52 -12.48
N THR A 280 11.10 -1.56 -11.89
CA THR A 280 10.50 -0.42 -11.20
C THR A 280 10.65 -0.63 -9.70
N LEU A 281 11.17 0.38 -9.00
CA LEU A 281 11.27 0.41 -7.55
C LEU A 281 10.14 1.27 -6.99
N HIS A 282 9.28 0.66 -6.19
CA HIS A 282 8.18 1.29 -5.48
C HIS A 282 8.65 1.76 -4.11
N GLY A 283 8.65 3.07 -3.89
CA GLY A 283 9.02 3.70 -2.62
C GLY A 283 7.92 3.61 -1.56
N PRO A 284 8.29 3.70 -0.27
CA PRO A 284 7.33 3.78 0.82
C PRO A 284 6.49 5.07 0.73
N GLN A 285 5.34 5.08 1.39
CA GLN A 285 4.56 6.30 1.56
C GLN A 285 5.16 7.16 2.67
N THR A 286 5.27 8.47 2.43
CA THR A 286 5.67 9.50 3.39
C THR A 286 4.60 10.59 3.47
N SER A 287 4.59 11.37 4.56
CA SER A 287 3.65 12.47 4.77
C SER A 287 4.41 13.76 5.02
N LEU A 288 4.02 14.85 4.34
CA LEU A 288 4.61 16.18 4.58
C LEU A 288 4.30 16.68 6.00
N GLY A 289 3.14 16.33 6.54
CA GLY A 289 2.77 16.66 7.91
C GLY A 289 3.70 16.04 8.96
N ALA A 290 4.23 14.86 8.67
CA ALA A 290 5.16 14.15 9.56
C ALA A 290 6.63 14.60 9.40
N THR A 291 7.02 15.09 8.23
CA THR A 291 8.41 15.54 7.95
C THR A 291 8.66 16.99 8.33
N GLY A 292 7.62 17.75 8.68
CA GLY A 292 7.73 19.17 9.04
C GLY A 292 7.89 20.12 7.84
N ASN A 293 7.89 19.59 6.62
CA ASN A 293 7.98 20.33 5.36
C ASN A 293 6.58 20.66 4.81
N TYR A 294 5.70 21.15 5.68
CA TYR A 294 4.34 21.54 5.30
C TYR A 294 4.40 22.61 4.19
N PRO A 295 3.46 22.63 3.22
CA PRO A 295 3.42 23.70 2.22
C PRO A 295 3.53 25.08 2.88
N GLU A 296 4.29 26.00 2.30
CA GLU A 296 4.57 27.30 2.91
C GLU A 296 3.60 28.39 2.46
N THR A 297 3.22 28.37 1.18
CA THR A 297 2.35 29.35 0.56
C THR A 297 0.89 29.07 0.87
N ALA A 298 0.07 30.13 0.99
CA ALA A 298 -1.36 29.98 1.23
C ALA A 298 -2.06 29.20 0.11
N ASN A 299 -1.63 29.35 -1.15
CA ASN A 299 -2.19 28.62 -2.29
C ASN A 299 -2.04 27.11 -2.09
N TRP A 300 -0.82 26.63 -1.81
CA TRP A 300 -0.55 25.20 -1.72
C TRP A 300 -0.95 24.59 -0.38
N ARG A 301 -0.92 25.38 0.72
CA ARG A 301 -1.49 24.99 2.02
C ARG A 301 -2.97 24.62 1.89
N TRP A 302 -3.77 25.46 1.23
CA TRP A 302 -5.21 25.22 1.09
C TRP A 302 -5.57 24.27 -0.06
N THR A 303 -4.62 23.94 -0.94
CA THR A 303 -4.85 22.97 -2.02
C THR A 303 -4.58 21.53 -1.58
N LEU A 304 -3.51 21.30 -0.81
CA LEU A 304 -2.99 19.96 -0.51
C LEU A 304 -2.59 19.73 0.95
N GLY A 305 -2.51 20.75 1.79
CA GLY A 305 -2.10 20.60 3.19
C GLY A 305 -0.93 19.63 3.43
N GLY A 306 -1.04 18.82 4.49
CA GLY A 306 -0.08 17.80 4.90
C GLY A 306 -0.17 16.48 4.15
N HIS A 307 -0.40 16.53 2.83
CA HIS A 307 -0.61 15.38 1.96
C HIS A 307 0.46 14.28 2.07
N ASN A 308 0.08 13.11 1.57
CA ASN A 308 0.94 11.95 1.45
C ASN A 308 1.61 11.90 0.08
N THR A 309 2.83 11.40 0.05
CA THR A 309 3.58 11.16 -1.19
C THR A 309 4.16 9.75 -1.22
N TYR A 310 4.46 9.28 -2.42
CA TYR A 310 5.27 8.09 -2.64
C TYR A 310 5.96 8.21 -4.01
N THR A 311 6.92 7.33 -4.29
CA THR A 311 7.66 7.34 -5.55
C THR A 311 7.58 6.00 -6.27
N ASP A 312 7.59 6.04 -7.59
CA ASP A 312 7.87 4.88 -8.44
C ASP A 312 9.07 5.25 -9.33
N THR A 313 10.09 4.38 -9.34
CA THR A 313 11.38 4.66 -9.99
C THR A 313 11.75 3.57 -10.98
N ASP A 314 11.72 3.89 -12.27
CA ASP A 314 12.17 2.98 -13.32
C ASP A 314 13.69 3.06 -13.44
N VAL A 315 14.36 1.92 -13.25
CA VAL A 315 15.82 1.80 -13.28
C VAL A 315 16.26 1.02 -14.51
N GLN A 316 17.06 1.67 -15.36
CA GLN A 316 17.67 1.05 -16.53
C GLN A 316 19.19 1.19 -16.47
N VAL A 317 19.91 0.07 -16.61
CA VAL A 317 21.37 0.04 -16.73
C VAL A 317 21.75 -0.36 -18.15
N ASN A 318 22.43 0.54 -18.86
CA ASN A 318 22.94 0.32 -20.21
C ASN A 318 24.46 0.49 -20.21
N GLY A 319 25.19 -0.63 -20.23
CA GLY A 319 26.65 -0.62 -20.05
C GLY A 319 27.03 -0.12 -18.66
N ASP A 320 27.78 0.98 -18.59
CA ASP A 320 28.20 1.65 -17.34
C ASP A 320 27.28 2.80 -16.93
N THR A 321 26.15 2.98 -17.61
CA THR A 321 25.27 4.14 -17.43
C THR A 321 23.95 3.73 -16.79
N ILE A 322 23.64 4.34 -15.66
CA ILE A 322 22.37 4.19 -14.93
C ILE A 322 21.45 5.34 -15.35
N THR A 323 20.23 5.01 -15.76
CA THR A 323 19.13 5.95 -15.94
C THR A 323 18.03 5.62 -14.96
N ALA A 324 17.63 6.61 -14.16
CA ALA A 324 16.49 6.51 -13.25
C ALA A 324 15.42 7.52 -13.65
N THR A 325 14.21 7.05 -13.93
CA THR A 325 13.03 7.89 -14.13
C THR A 325 12.16 7.78 -12.88
N VAL A 326 12.16 8.85 -12.07
CA VAL A 326 11.43 8.92 -10.80
C VAL A 326 10.13 9.67 -11.02
N THR A 327 9.00 9.02 -10.72
CA THR A 327 7.69 9.68 -10.61
C THR A 327 7.36 9.84 -9.13
N VAL A 328 7.16 11.07 -8.69
CA VAL A 328 6.69 11.41 -7.35
C VAL A 328 5.19 11.63 -7.43
N HIS A 329 4.44 10.89 -6.64
CA HIS A 329 2.99 10.98 -6.53
C HIS A 329 2.61 11.71 -5.26
N ALA A 330 1.58 12.54 -5.33
CA ALA A 330 0.91 13.17 -4.20
C ALA A 330 -0.54 12.72 -4.14
N ARG A 331 -1.02 12.41 -2.95
CA ARG A 331 -2.43 12.07 -2.66
C ARG A 331 -2.85 12.72 -1.35
N ASP A 332 -4.06 13.24 -1.37
CA ASP A 332 -4.70 13.81 -0.18
C ASP A 332 -6.21 13.70 -0.25
N LYS A 333 -6.88 13.95 0.88
CA LYS A 333 -8.32 14.20 0.92
C LYS A 333 -8.50 15.67 1.24
N TRP A 334 -9.16 16.37 0.32
CA TRP A 334 -9.60 17.73 0.57
C TRP A 334 -10.88 17.66 1.41
N ASN A 335 -10.70 17.81 2.72
CA ASN A 335 -11.72 17.72 3.77
C ASN A 335 -11.47 18.74 4.90
N PHE A 336 -12.28 18.65 5.96
CA PHE A 336 -12.23 19.52 7.13
C PHE A 336 -12.31 18.70 8.41
N ASN A 337 -11.63 19.16 9.45
CA ASN A 337 -11.50 18.44 10.71
C ASN A 337 -12.13 19.21 11.87
N ARG A 338 -12.89 18.50 12.72
CA ARG A 338 -13.67 19.14 13.78
C ARG A 338 -12.75 19.70 14.86
N GLY A 339 -12.93 20.98 15.18
CA GLY A 339 -12.11 21.68 16.17
C GLY A 339 -10.78 22.21 15.63
N ASP A 340 -10.44 21.91 14.37
CA ASP A 340 -9.33 22.56 13.68
C ASP A 340 -9.74 23.94 13.16
N HIS A 341 -8.74 24.76 12.88
CA HIS A 341 -8.94 26.11 12.36
C HIS A 341 -7.85 26.46 11.37
N ASP A 342 -8.21 27.21 10.34
CA ASP A 342 -7.26 27.73 9.37
C ASP A 342 -6.34 28.75 10.06
N SER A 343 -5.04 28.44 10.08
CA SER A 343 -4.03 29.28 10.70
C SER A 343 -3.85 30.67 10.06
N ILE A 344 -4.40 30.90 8.86
CA ILE A 344 -4.24 32.16 8.11
C ILE A 344 -5.44 33.09 8.37
N THR A 345 -6.66 32.57 8.34
CA THR A 345 -7.91 33.34 8.48
C THR A 345 -8.51 33.24 9.88
N GLY A 346 -8.11 32.24 10.68
CA GLY A 346 -8.68 31.92 11.97
C GLY A 346 -10.08 31.31 11.90
N LEU A 347 -10.59 31.00 10.69
CA LEU A 347 -11.88 30.36 10.51
C LEU A 347 -11.79 28.89 10.93
N GLY A 348 -12.70 28.47 11.79
CA GLY A 348 -12.82 27.07 12.18
C GLY A 348 -13.32 26.21 11.02
N ASP A 349 -12.76 25.02 10.91
CA ASP A 349 -13.14 24.01 9.91
C ASP A 349 -14.61 23.59 10.03
N ASP A 350 -15.19 23.72 11.22
CA ASP A 350 -16.63 23.54 11.49
C ASP A 350 -17.53 24.41 10.58
N VAL A 351 -17.04 25.54 10.05
CA VAL A 351 -17.80 26.37 9.12
C VAL A 351 -18.02 25.66 7.79
N ASN A 352 -16.96 25.10 7.19
CA ASN A 352 -17.10 24.40 5.91
C ASN A 352 -17.61 22.97 6.11
N GLY A 353 -17.23 22.31 7.20
CA GLY A 353 -17.80 21.03 7.60
C GLY A 353 -19.32 21.08 7.78
N ARG A 354 -19.84 22.23 8.25
CA ARG A 354 -21.29 22.49 8.30
C ARG A 354 -21.94 22.47 6.90
N PHE A 355 -21.28 22.98 5.86
CA PHE A 355 -21.81 22.90 4.49
C PHE A 355 -21.88 21.47 3.97
N GLU A 356 -20.92 20.62 4.37
CA GLU A 356 -20.93 19.20 4.06
C GLU A 356 -22.07 18.47 4.78
N GLU A 357 -22.25 18.68 6.08
CA GLU A 357 -23.38 18.13 6.84
C GLU A 357 -24.75 18.58 6.28
N LEU A 358 -24.86 19.81 5.77
CA LEU A 358 -26.07 20.30 5.11
C LEU A 358 -26.30 19.68 3.72
N GLY A 359 -25.28 19.01 3.15
CA GLY A 359 -25.28 18.44 1.82
C GLY A 359 -25.18 19.49 0.72
N TRP A 360 -24.58 20.65 1.01
CA TRP A 360 -24.37 21.76 0.08
C TRP A 360 -23.01 21.71 -0.61
N ALA A 361 -22.04 21.05 0.01
CA ALA A 361 -20.70 20.86 -0.50
C ALA A 361 -20.20 19.47 -0.13
N LYS A 362 -19.14 18.98 -0.78
CA LYS A 362 -18.68 17.60 -0.58
C LYS A 362 -17.17 17.49 -0.69
N SER A 363 -16.55 16.90 0.32
CA SER A 363 -15.13 16.56 0.35
C SER A 363 -14.76 15.60 -0.79
N PHE A 364 -13.51 15.65 -1.24
CA PHE A 364 -13.04 14.89 -2.41
C PHE A 364 -11.56 14.54 -2.31
N GLU A 365 -11.15 13.52 -3.06
CA GLU A 365 -9.74 13.14 -3.13
C GLU A 365 -8.99 14.05 -4.11
N THR A 366 -7.79 14.49 -3.72
CA THR A 366 -6.86 15.19 -4.61
C THR A 366 -5.66 14.31 -4.92
N SER A 367 -5.19 14.39 -6.16
CA SER A 367 -3.97 13.68 -6.56
C SER A 367 -3.20 14.43 -7.62
N GLY A 368 -1.89 14.27 -7.62
CA GLY A 368 -1.00 14.83 -8.62
C GLY A 368 0.28 14.03 -8.72
N SER A 369 1.07 14.29 -9.73
CA SER A 369 2.38 13.67 -9.88
C SER A 369 3.33 14.56 -10.65
N MET A 370 4.62 14.32 -10.47
CA MET A 370 5.67 14.88 -11.32
C MET A 370 6.72 13.82 -11.61
N THR A 371 7.33 13.88 -12.80
CA THR A 371 8.34 12.91 -13.22
C THR A 371 9.65 13.62 -13.56
N LYS A 372 10.77 13.04 -13.14
CA LYS A 372 12.11 13.50 -13.49
C LYS A 372 13.00 12.33 -13.88
N THR A 373 13.87 12.55 -14.86
CA THR A 373 14.85 11.56 -15.32
C THR A 373 16.26 12.02 -14.97
N TYR A 374 17.04 11.10 -14.43
CA TYR A 374 18.42 11.30 -14.00
C TYR A 374 19.33 10.25 -14.62
N THR A 375 20.57 10.62 -14.92
CA THR A 375 21.56 9.72 -15.48
C THR A 375 22.92 9.93 -14.83
N TRP A 376 23.59 8.84 -14.46
CA TRP A 376 24.96 8.85 -13.91
C TRP A 376 25.69 7.54 -14.26
N LYS A 377 26.98 7.45 -13.95
CA LYS A 377 27.77 6.24 -14.19
C LYS A 377 27.75 5.31 -12.98
N VAL A 378 27.79 4.00 -13.22
CA VAL A 378 27.99 2.97 -12.18
C VAL A 378 29.28 3.28 -11.41
N GLY A 379 29.19 3.29 -10.08
CA GLY A 379 30.32 3.62 -9.20
C GLY A 379 30.54 5.12 -8.95
N GLN A 380 29.80 6.00 -9.61
CA GLN A 380 29.72 7.42 -9.23
C GLN A 380 28.59 7.65 -8.22
N GLN A 381 28.68 8.75 -7.47
CA GLN A 381 27.58 9.19 -6.62
C GLN A 381 26.38 9.57 -7.49
N PRO A 382 25.15 9.17 -7.11
CA PRO A 382 23.95 9.60 -7.81
C PRO A 382 23.78 11.13 -7.72
N PRO A 383 23.07 11.75 -8.67
CA PRO A 383 22.71 13.16 -8.59
C PRO A 383 21.97 13.47 -7.28
N PHE A 384 22.28 14.61 -6.67
CA PHE A 384 21.68 15.02 -5.41
C PHE A 384 20.87 16.30 -5.60
N GLN A 385 19.65 16.31 -5.05
CA GLN A 385 18.78 17.48 -5.02
C GLN A 385 18.96 18.23 -3.69
N PRO A 386 19.11 19.56 -3.71
CA PRO A 386 19.30 20.32 -2.48
C PRO A 386 18.04 20.28 -1.62
N VAL A 387 18.20 19.91 -0.34
CA VAL A 387 17.16 20.04 0.69
C VAL A 387 17.60 21.16 1.62
N TYR A 388 16.69 22.04 2.01
CA TYR A 388 16.98 23.14 2.92
C TYR A 388 16.20 22.95 4.22
N ASP A 389 16.82 23.23 5.35
CA ASP A 389 16.11 23.34 6.63
C ASP A 389 15.21 24.60 6.64
N ASN A 390 14.33 24.71 7.65
CA ASN A 390 13.44 25.87 7.84
C ASN A 390 14.19 27.21 8.04
N ASN A 391 15.52 27.21 8.08
CA ASN A 391 16.39 28.39 8.15
C ASN A 391 17.22 28.61 6.87
N GLY A 392 16.94 27.88 5.78
CA GLY A 392 17.62 28.01 4.49
C GLY A 392 19.05 27.48 4.47
N ARG A 393 19.46 26.66 5.46
CA ARG A 393 20.77 25.99 5.46
C ARG A 393 20.65 24.63 4.77
N ARG A 394 21.70 24.29 4.01
CA ARG A 394 21.85 22.98 3.36
C ARG A 394 22.21 21.88 4.35
#